data_AF-I0I2A6-F1
#
_entry.id   AF-I0I2A6-F1
#
_cell.length_a   1.000
_cell.length_b   1.000
_cell.length_c   1.000
_cell.angle_alpha   90.00
_cell.angle_beta   90.00
_cell.angle_gamma   90.00
#
_symmetry.space_group_name_H-M   'P 1'
#
loop_
_entity.id
_entity.type
_entity.pdbx_description
1 polymer ?
#
loop_
_entity_poly.entity_id
_entity_poly.type
_entity_poly.pdbx_seq_one_letter_code
_entity_poly.pdbx_strand_id
1 'polypeptide(L)'
;MIISDIQNPFFTSIVRAVEDVAQQQQYSVFLCNSDEDSDKEATYVELMLAEQVSGLIVAPTARSNGLYRKLVAMQVPVIAIDRRVSDVAMDMVVCDNVRAAREVVSHLVEGGYRRIAAVLSGLEISTGAERYQGYVEALTSHGLAVQPELVRTGSPRTPNGYAMTMDLLQQSPPPDAIFTGNNLLTIGALHAIHDLGLRIPEDIGFAAFDEMDWMFLVKPALTVVKQPTYEMGQRAAELLLQRIADPARPAQVVTLQPTIKLRESSRRLI
;
A
#
# COMPACT_ATOMS: atom_id res chain seq x y z
N MET A 1 -4.16 -5.68 17.22
CA MET A 1 -3.87 -5.30 15.82
C MET A 1 -3.89 -3.78 15.72
N ILE A 2 -2.80 -3.19 15.23
CA ILE A 2 -2.66 -1.74 15.04
C ILE A 2 -2.55 -1.49 13.53
N ILE A 3 -3.52 -0.80 12.96
CA ILE A 3 -3.57 -0.47 11.53
C ILE A 3 -3.49 1.03 11.32
N SER A 4 -3.27 1.46 10.07
CA SER A 4 -3.30 2.87 9.74
C SER A 4 -4.72 3.45 9.88
N ASP A 5 -5.69 2.93 9.12
CA ASP A 5 -7.04 3.49 9.07
C ASP A 5 -8.10 2.40 8.81
N ILE A 6 -9.07 2.27 9.71
CA ILE A 6 -10.21 1.35 9.59
C ILE A 6 -11.19 1.72 8.49
N GLN A 7 -11.20 2.97 8.04
CA GLN A 7 -12.07 3.41 6.94
C GLN A 7 -11.54 2.94 5.58
N ASN A 8 -10.28 2.53 5.51
CA ASN A 8 -9.68 2.02 4.29
C ASN A 8 -10.04 0.54 4.06
N PRO A 9 -10.73 0.19 2.95
CA PRO A 9 -11.12 -1.19 2.65
C PRO A 9 -9.96 -2.20 2.65
N PHE A 10 -8.75 -1.75 2.28
CA PHE A 10 -7.53 -2.56 2.34
C PHE A 10 -7.32 -3.15 3.73
N PHE A 11 -7.36 -2.33 4.78
CA PHE A 11 -7.16 -2.79 6.15
C PHE A 11 -8.37 -3.56 6.69
N THR A 12 -9.60 -3.17 6.36
CA THR A 12 -10.79 -3.91 6.84
C THR A 12 -10.79 -5.37 6.36
N SER A 13 -10.36 -5.63 5.11
CA SER A 13 -10.24 -6.98 4.59
C SER A 13 -9.18 -7.81 5.32
N ILE A 14 -8.05 -7.19 5.68
CA ILE A 14 -7.00 -7.84 6.48
C ILE A 14 -7.51 -8.14 7.88
N VAL A 15 -8.13 -7.16 8.56
CA VAL A 15 -8.69 -7.31 9.91
C VAL A 15 -9.71 -8.45 9.93
N ARG A 16 -10.57 -8.55 8.92
CA ARG A 16 -11.55 -9.64 8.81
C ARG A 16 -10.87 -11.01 8.79
N ALA A 17 -9.85 -11.18 7.96
CA ALA A 17 -9.12 -12.44 7.87
C ALA A 17 -8.37 -12.79 9.16
N VAL A 18 -7.78 -11.78 9.83
CA VAL A 18 -7.15 -11.96 11.15
C VAL A 18 -8.17 -12.41 12.19
N GLU A 19 -9.36 -11.81 12.22
CA GLU A 19 -10.43 -12.20 13.14
C GLU A 19 -10.93 -13.63 12.86
N ASP A 20 -11.13 -14.00 11.60
CA ASP A 20 -11.54 -15.35 11.21
C ASP A 20 -10.57 -16.43 11.75
N VAL A 21 -9.26 -16.20 11.62
CA VAL A 21 -8.22 -17.12 12.13
C VAL A 21 -8.14 -17.08 13.66
N ALA A 22 -8.20 -15.89 14.27
CA ALA A 22 -8.12 -15.74 15.72
C ALA A 22 -9.29 -16.45 16.42
N GLN A 23 -10.51 -16.31 15.89
CA GLN A 23 -11.71 -16.92 16.42
C GLN A 23 -11.62 -18.45 16.44
N GLN A 24 -11.09 -19.05 15.36
CA GLN A 24 -10.87 -20.50 15.28
C GLN A 24 -9.90 -21.02 16.35
N GLN A 25 -9.01 -20.16 16.84
CA GLN A 25 -8.03 -20.46 17.88
C GLN A 25 -8.41 -19.88 19.25
N GLN A 26 -9.66 -19.42 19.41
CA GLN A 26 -10.21 -18.85 20.66
C GLN A 26 -9.48 -17.59 21.15
N TYR A 27 -8.87 -16.82 20.24
CA TYR A 27 -8.30 -15.49 20.51
C TYR A 27 -9.29 -14.38 20.18
N SER A 28 -9.21 -13.28 20.93
CA SER A 28 -9.91 -12.02 20.65
C SER A 28 -8.98 -11.03 19.96
N VAL A 29 -9.53 -10.22 19.05
CA VAL A 29 -8.77 -9.17 18.35
C VAL A 29 -9.14 -7.79 18.90
N PHE A 30 -8.16 -7.12 19.52
CA PHE A 30 -8.24 -5.69 19.81
C PHE A 30 -7.73 -4.89 18.62
N LEU A 31 -8.49 -3.88 18.18
CA LEU A 31 -8.15 -3.06 17.02
C LEU A 31 -7.85 -1.61 17.43
N CYS A 32 -6.76 -1.06 16.92
CA CYS A 32 -6.41 0.36 17.10
C CYS A 32 -6.01 1.00 15.75
N ASN A 33 -6.35 2.28 15.59
CA ASN A 33 -6.03 3.06 14.40
C ASN A 33 -4.92 4.06 14.71
N SER A 34 -3.76 3.93 14.08
CA SER A 34 -2.64 4.85 14.25
C SER A 34 -2.81 6.16 13.47
N ASP A 35 -3.67 6.22 12.44
CA ASP A 35 -3.85 7.38 11.57
C ASP A 35 -2.54 7.88 10.90
N GLU A 36 -1.61 6.96 10.60
CA GLU A 36 -0.24 7.26 10.16
C GLU A 36 0.61 8.04 11.19
N ASP A 37 0.15 8.17 12.43
CA ASP A 37 0.82 8.88 13.51
C ASP A 37 1.62 7.89 14.38
N SER A 38 2.94 8.08 14.38
CA SER A 38 3.87 7.21 15.11
C SER A 38 3.82 7.36 16.63
N ASP A 39 3.38 8.51 17.16
CA ASP A 39 3.19 8.69 18.61
C ASP A 39 1.91 7.98 19.06
N LYS A 40 0.84 8.02 18.25
CA LYS A 40 -0.35 7.19 18.45
C LYS A 40 -0.02 5.70 18.38
N GLU A 41 0.76 5.27 17.38
CA GLU A 41 1.20 3.88 17.27
C GLU A 41 1.92 3.40 18.54
N ALA A 42 2.90 4.18 19.02
CA ALA A 42 3.64 3.86 20.24
C ALA A 42 2.71 3.77 21.46
N THR A 43 1.77 4.71 21.58
CA THR A 43 0.77 4.72 22.67
C THR A 43 -0.09 3.46 22.65
N TYR A 44 -0.55 3.01 21.48
CA TYR A 44 -1.33 1.78 21.36
C TYR A 44 -0.51 0.52 21.63
N VAL A 45 0.76 0.52 21.25
CA VAL A 45 1.67 -0.57 21.64
C VAL A 45 1.80 -0.64 23.15
N GLU A 46 2.05 0.47 23.83
CA GLU A 46 2.14 0.52 25.29
C GLU A 46 0.84 0.05 25.97
N LEU A 47 -0.31 0.49 25.46
CA LEU A 47 -1.62 0.05 25.94
C LEU A 47 -1.80 -1.46 25.78
N MET A 48 -1.51 -2.02 24.59
CA MET A 48 -1.67 -3.45 24.37
C MET A 48 -0.72 -4.30 25.24
N LEU A 49 0.49 -3.80 25.51
CA LEU A 49 1.40 -4.46 26.46
C LEU A 49 0.86 -4.40 27.90
N ALA A 50 0.28 -3.28 28.31
CA ALA A 50 -0.34 -3.12 29.62
C ALA A 50 -1.55 -4.06 29.79
N GLU A 51 -2.33 -4.26 28.73
CA GLU A 51 -3.44 -5.21 28.64
C GLU A 51 -2.98 -6.68 28.46
N GLN A 52 -1.66 -6.94 28.49
CA GLN A 52 -1.06 -8.28 28.40
C GLN A 52 -1.55 -9.09 27.19
N VAL A 53 -1.68 -8.44 26.03
CA VAL A 53 -2.04 -9.17 24.80
C VAL A 53 -1.02 -10.26 24.49
N SER A 54 -1.48 -11.39 23.96
CA SER A 54 -0.60 -12.50 23.59
C SER A 54 0.35 -12.16 22.44
N GLY A 55 0.04 -11.12 21.67
CA GLY A 55 0.91 -10.63 20.60
C GLY A 55 0.28 -9.55 19.74
N LEU A 56 1.07 -9.03 18.80
CA LEU A 56 0.77 -7.85 18.02
C LEU A 56 0.85 -8.15 16.52
N ILE A 57 -0.14 -7.68 15.77
CA ILE A 57 -0.03 -7.47 14.32
C ILE A 57 -0.07 -5.95 14.11
N VAL A 58 0.94 -5.41 13.44
CA VAL A 58 1.13 -3.96 13.28
C VAL A 58 1.34 -3.62 11.81
N ALA A 59 0.71 -2.56 11.32
CA ALA A 59 1.04 -1.92 10.05
C ALA A 59 1.93 -0.69 10.34
N PRO A 60 3.26 -0.78 10.16
CA PRO A 60 4.18 0.24 10.64
C PRO A 60 3.97 1.65 10.08
N THR A 61 4.11 2.67 10.92
CA THR A 61 4.19 4.07 10.48
C THR A 61 5.62 4.45 10.03
N ALA A 62 5.78 5.67 9.52
CA ALA A 62 7.00 6.20 8.89
C ALA A 62 8.22 6.42 9.81
N ARG A 63 8.09 6.26 11.14
CA ARG A 63 9.15 6.60 12.10
C ARG A 63 10.20 5.49 12.22
N SER A 64 11.32 5.82 12.87
CA SER A 64 12.38 4.90 13.26
C SER A 64 11.88 3.58 13.87
N ASN A 65 12.47 2.47 13.41
CA ASN A 65 12.18 1.09 13.85
C ASN A 65 12.58 0.78 15.31
N GLY A 66 12.97 1.80 16.10
CA GLY A 66 13.37 1.64 17.49
C GLY A 66 12.28 1.04 18.39
N LEU A 67 11.00 1.30 18.09
CA LEU A 67 9.87 0.67 18.77
C LEU A 67 9.90 -0.86 18.60
N TYR A 68 10.03 -1.33 17.36
CA TYR A 68 10.06 -2.77 17.07
C TYR A 68 11.31 -3.46 17.60
N ARG A 69 12.47 -2.80 17.59
CA ARG A 69 13.68 -3.33 18.25
C ARG A 69 13.45 -3.59 19.74
N LYS A 70 12.76 -2.67 20.44
CA LYS A 70 12.41 -2.84 21.85
C LYS A 70 11.47 -4.03 22.05
N LEU A 71 10.42 -4.14 21.23
CA LEU A 71 9.46 -5.25 21.29
C LEU A 71 10.15 -6.62 21.10
N VAL A 72 11.02 -6.72 20.08
CA VAL A 72 11.78 -7.95 19.83
C VAL A 72 12.74 -8.26 20.98
N ALA A 73 13.44 -7.27 21.53
CA ALA A 73 14.34 -7.46 22.68
C ALA A 73 13.58 -7.91 23.94
N MET A 74 12.33 -7.48 24.10
CA MET A 74 11.42 -7.91 25.16
C MET A 74 10.73 -9.25 24.87
N GLN A 75 11.04 -9.91 23.75
CA GLN A 75 10.43 -11.16 23.30
C GLN A 75 8.91 -11.08 23.13
N VAL A 76 8.38 -9.89 22.81
CA VAL A 76 6.96 -9.72 22.48
C VAL A 76 6.69 -10.32 21.10
N PRO A 77 5.72 -11.24 20.95
CA PRO A 77 5.29 -11.74 19.65
C PRO A 77 4.75 -10.60 18.79
N VAL A 78 5.45 -10.24 17.72
CA VAL A 78 5.06 -9.13 16.83
C VAL A 78 5.26 -9.48 15.36
N ILE A 79 4.22 -9.26 14.56
CA ILE A 79 4.23 -9.41 13.11
C ILE A 79 3.98 -8.05 12.46
N ALA A 80 4.85 -7.64 11.53
CA ALA A 80 4.56 -6.48 10.67
C ALA A 80 3.75 -6.92 9.46
N ILE A 81 2.77 -6.14 9.06
CA ILE A 81 1.97 -6.36 7.85
C ILE A 81 1.99 -5.13 6.95
N ASP A 82 1.83 -5.34 5.64
CA ASP A 82 1.83 -4.32 4.57
C ASP A 82 3.20 -3.66 4.34
N ARG A 83 3.88 -3.25 5.41
CA ARG A 83 5.16 -2.53 5.36
C ARG A 83 6.28 -3.32 6.01
N ARG A 84 7.44 -3.30 5.37
CA ARG A 84 8.70 -3.82 5.90
C ARG A 84 9.24 -2.94 7.03
N VAL A 85 9.85 -3.59 8.01
CA VAL A 85 10.63 -2.97 9.08
C VAL A 85 12.10 -3.34 8.90
N SER A 86 12.90 -2.43 8.35
CA SER A 86 14.33 -2.68 8.13
C SER A 86 15.13 -2.80 9.44
N ASP A 87 16.22 -3.56 9.40
CA ASP A 87 17.18 -3.70 10.52
C ASP A 87 16.57 -4.25 11.82
N VAL A 88 15.50 -5.05 11.71
CA VAL A 88 14.84 -5.76 12.82
C VAL A 88 14.51 -7.18 12.37
N ALA A 89 15.00 -8.18 13.11
CA ALA A 89 14.67 -9.59 12.87
C ALA A 89 13.27 -9.91 13.43
N MET A 90 12.24 -9.53 12.68
CA MET A 90 10.83 -9.80 13.02
C MET A 90 10.09 -10.44 11.86
N ASP A 91 9.01 -11.13 12.17
CA ASP A 91 8.16 -11.73 11.15
C ASP A 91 7.38 -10.65 10.39
N MET A 92 7.22 -10.84 9.08
CA MET A 92 6.55 -9.86 8.22
C MET A 92 5.68 -10.55 7.17
N VAL A 93 4.53 -9.95 6.86
CA VAL A 93 3.67 -10.30 5.72
C VAL A 93 3.52 -9.09 4.82
N VAL A 94 4.09 -9.18 3.62
CA VAL A 94 4.18 -8.07 2.66
C VAL A 94 3.76 -8.51 1.27
N CYS A 95 3.55 -7.56 0.37
CA CYS A 95 3.31 -7.83 -1.04
C CYS A 95 4.54 -7.51 -1.88
N ASP A 96 4.65 -8.15 -3.04
CA ASP A 96 5.67 -7.81 -4.05
C ASP A 96 5.33 -6.49 -4.77
N ASN A 97 5.56 -5.38 -4.06
CA ASN A 97 5.23 -4.04 -4.53
C ASN A 97 6.07 -3.61 -5.74
N VAL A 98 7.37 -3.93 -5.74
CA VAL A 98 8.30 -3.56 -6.84
C VAL A 98 7.84 -4.20 -8.14
N ARG A 99 7.65 -5.53 -8.15
CA ARG A 99 7.21 -6.26 -9.34
C ARG A 99 5.88 -5.72 -9.84
N ALA A 100 4.90 -5.54 -8.95
CA ALA A 100 3.56 -5.15 -9.34
C ALA A 100 3.47 -3.71 -9.87
N ALA A 101 4.19 -2.78 -9.24
CA ALA A 101 4.29 -1.41 -9.74
C ALA A 101 5.03 -1.37 -11.08
N ARG A 102 6.08 -2.18 -11.25
CA ARG A 102 6.77 -2.31 -12.54
C ARG A 102 5.83 -2.80 -13.63
N GLU A 103 5.15 -3.93 -13.41
CA GLU A 103 4.27 -4.53 -14.42
C GLU A 103 3.11 -3.60 -14.81
N VAL A 104 2.46 -2.91 -13.85
CA VAL A 104 1.34 -2.00 -14.17
C VAL A 104 1.80 -0.72 -14.89
N VAL A 105 2.98 -0.19 -14.57
CA VAL A 105 3.54 0.97 -15.26
C VAL A 105 4.07 0.58 -16.63
N SER A 106 4.71 -0.59 -16.78
CA SER A 106 5.11 -1.14 -18.08
C SER A 106 3.91 -1.28 -19.01
N HIS A 107 2.76 -1.72 -18.50
CA HIS A 107 1.53 -1.77 -19.28
C HIS A 107 1.12 -0.38 -19.84
N LEU A 108 1.28 0.70 -19.08
CA LEU A 108 1.04 2.06 -19.59
C LEU A 108 2.05 2.42 -20.69
N VAL A 109 3.34 2.11 -20.50
CA VAL A 109 4.38 2.39 -21.50
C VAL A 109 4.12 1.61 -22.80
N GLU A 110 3.78 0.33 -22.69
CA GLU A 110 3.41 -0.54 -23.82
C GLU A 110 2.14 -0.05 -24.52
N GLY A 111 1.19 0.51 -23.77
CA GLY A 111 0.00 1.19 -24.28
C GLY A 111 0.27 2.52 -25.00
N GLY A 112 1.54 2.94 -25.08
CA GLY A 112 1.96 4.12 -25.83
C GLY A 112 2.00 5.41 -25.02
N TYR A 113 1.77 5.37 -23.70
CA TYR A 113 1.99 6.52 -22.83
C TYR A 113 3.50 6.74 -22.64
N ARG A 114 3.91 8.01 -22.49
CA ARG A 114 5.33 8.41 -22.46
C ARG A 114 5.66 9.38 -21.33
N ARG A 115 4.72 10.23 -20.93
CA ARG A 115 4.87 11.19 -19.84
C ARG A 115 3.99 10.75 -18.67
N ILE A 116 4.40 9.64 -18.05
CA ILE A 116 3.63 8.98 -16.98
C ILE A 116 4.00 9.61 -15.64
N ALA A 117 3.04 10.18 -14.94
CA ALA A 117 3.24 10.68 -13.58
C ALA A 117 2.97 9.61 -12.52
N ALA A 118 3.63 9.75 -11.37
CA ALA A 118 3.44 8.88 -10.20
C ALA A 118 2.99 9.70 -8.99
N VAL A 119 1.87 9.31 -8.38
CA VAL A 119 1.33 9.88 -7.14
C VAL A 119 1.39 8.81 -6.07
N LEU A 120 2.39 8.88 -5.19
CA LEU A 120 2.74 7.79 -4.27
C LEU A 120 2.67 8.22 -2.81
N SER A 121 2.69 7.23 -1.91
CA SER A 121 2.99 7.50 -0.51
C SER A 121 4.43 7.99 -0.34
N GLY A 122 4.74 8.59 0.81
CA GLY A 122 6.10 8.98 1.17
C GLY A 122 7.13 7.84 1.03
N LEU A 123 8.36 8.19 0.66
CA LEU A 123 9.44 7.21 0.41
C LEU A 123 10.08 6.70 1.70
N GLU A 124 9.76 7.32 2.84
CA GLU A 124 10.15 6.88 4.18
C GLU A 124 9.41 5.61 4.62
N ILE A 125 8.27 5.27 3.99
CA ILE A 125 7.61 3.97 4.16
C ILE A 125 7.96 3.03 3.01
N SER A 126 8.11 1.74 3.33
CA SER A 126 8.53 0.72 2.37
C SER A 126 7.60 0.58 1.16
N THR A 127 6.29 0.64 1.34
CA THR A 127 5.34 0.56 0.21
C THR A 127 5.50 1.72 -0.77
N GLY A 128 5.74 2.94 -0.28
CA GLY A 128 6.03 4.10 -1.13
C GLY A 128 7.35 3.95 -1.89
N ALA A 129 8.42 3.56 -1.18
CA ALA A 129 9.74 3.32 -1.77
C ALA A 129 9.75 2.19 -2.81
N GLU A 130 9.14 1.06 -2.51
CA GLU A 130 9.08 -0.11 -3.39
C GLU A 130 8.23 0.16 -4.64
N ARG A 131 7.08 0.85 -4.50
CA ARG A 131 6.24 1.22 -5.65
C ARG A 131 6.93 2.26 -6.52
N TYR A 132 7.68 3.19 -5.92
CA TYR A 132 8.53 4.13 -6.67
C TYR A 132 9.64 3.39 -7.43
N GLN A 133 10.31 2.43 -6.79
CA GLN A 133 11.31 1.60 -7.44
C GLN A 133 10.73 0.87 -8.66
N GLY A 134 9.57 0.23 -8.52
CA GLY A 134 8.91 -0.46 -9.64
C GLY A 134 8.56 0.49 -10.79
N TYR A 135 8.08 1.71 -10.48
CA TYR A 135 7.86 2.76 -11.47
C TYR A 135 9.15 3.14 -12.22
N VAL A 136 10.26 3.32 -11.50
CA VAL A 136 11.58 3.62 -12.11
C VAL A 136 12.05 2.47 -13.00
N GLU A 137 11.95 1.22 -12.54
CA GLU A 137 12.32 0.02 -13.30
C GLU A 137 11.48 -0.10 -14.59
N ALA A 138 10.18 0.19 -14.54
CA ALA A 138 9.31 0.14 -15.71
C ALA A 138 9.72 1.15 -16.78
N LEU A 139 9.97 2.41 -16.39
CA LEU A 139 10.38 3.45 -17.33
C LEU A 139 11.74 3.13 -17.96
N THR A 140 12.73 2.81 -17.12
CA THR A 140 14.11 2.58 -17.57
C THR A 140 14.23 1.32 -18.44
N SER A 141 13.51 0.25 -18.13
CA SER A 141 13.48 -0.97 -18.98
C SER A 141 12.89 -0.75 -20.37
N HIS A 142 12.08 0.31 -20.54
CA HIS A 142 11.50 0.72 -21.82
C HIS A 142 12.22 1.92 -22.46
N GLY A 143 13.41 2.28 -21.96
CA GLY A 143 14.21 3.38 -22.50
C GLY A 143 13.65 4.78 -22.22
N LEU A 144 12.72 4.93 -21.27
CA LEU A 144 12.20 6.22 -20.84
C LEU A 144 13.00 6.77 -19.65
N ALA A 145 13.29 8.07 -19.68
CA ALA A 145 13.93 8.75 -18.57
C ALA A 145 12.94 8.98 -17.42
N VAL A 146 13.39 8.74 -16.19
CA VAL A 146 12.65 9.14 -14.99
C VAL A 146 12.75 10.65 -14.84
N GLN A 147 11.60 11.32 -14.87
CA GLN A 147 11.48 12.76 -14.72
C GLN A 147 11.02 13.09 -13.29
N PRO A 148 11.89 13.65 -12.42
CA PRO A 148 11.53 13.94 -11.03
C PRO A 148 10.30 14.84 -10.90
N GLU A 149 10.10 15.76 -11.85
CA GLU A 149 8.95 16.65 -11.90
C GLU A 149 7.61 15.94 -12.11
N LEU A 150 7.61 14.67 -12.54
CA LEU A 150 6.43 13.83 -12.70
C LEU A 150 6.11 12.97 -11.47
N VAL A 151 6.89 13.09 -10.40
CA VAL A 151 6.71 12.28 -9.19
C VAL A 151 6.25 13.17 -8.05
N ARG A 152 5.18 12.76 -7.39
CA ARG A 152 4.70 13.39 -6.15
C ARG A 152 4.55 12.33 -5.07
N THR A 153 5.05 12.64 -3.89
CA THR A 153 4.94 11.77 -2.72
C THR A 153 4.35 12.55 -1.55
N GLY A 154 3.56 11.88 -0.73
CA GLY A 154 2.95 12.49 0.44
C GLY A 154 2.25 11.46 1.33
N SER A 155 1.63 11.90 2.42
CA SER A 155 0.86 10.97 3.25
C SER A 155 -0.33 10.41 2.47
N PRO A 156 -0.69 9.13 2.66
CA PRO A 156 -1.69 8.43 1.86
C PRO A 156 -3.12 8.87 2.22
N ARG A 157 -3.47 10.11 1.87
CA ARG A 157 -4.77 10.73 2.15
C ARG A 157 -5.37 11.31 0.89
N THR A 158 -6.70 11.25 0.78
CA THR A 158 -7.44 11.76 -0.39
C THR A 158 -7.13 13.24 -0.72
N PRO A 159 -7.08 14.19 0.25
CA PRO A 159 -6.74 15.57 -0.06
C PRO A 159 -5.34 15.73 -0.67
N ASN A 160 -4.37 14.91 -0.25
CA ASN A 160 -3.03 14.94 -0.83
C ASN A 160 -3.02 14.37 -2.24
N GLY A 161 -3.72 13.25 -2.48
CA GLY A 161 -3.89 12.69 -3.82
C GLY A 161 -4.46 13.72 -4.79
N TYR A 162 -5.45 14.50 -4.35
CA TYR A 162 -6.04 15.59 -5.13
C TYR A 162 -5.02 16.70 -5.42
N ALA A 163 -4.39 17.26 -4.38
CA ALA A 163 -3.46 18.37 -4.53
C ALA A 163 -2.25 18.01 -5.41
N MET A 164 -1.67 16.82 -5.20
CA MET A 164 -0.54 16.33 -6.00
C MET A 164 -0.92 16.12 -7.47
N THR A 165 -2.12 15.58 -7.73
CA THR A 165 -2.59 15.36 -9.10
C THR A 165 -2.91 16.67 -9.81
N MET A 166 -3.54 17.63 -9.11
CA MET A 166 -3.79 18.97 -9.64
C MET A 166 -2.50 19.67 -10.06
N ASP A 167 -1.47 19.65 -9.20
CA ASP A 167 -0.15 20.21 -9.50
C ASP A 167 0.50 19.56 -10.73
N LEU A 168 0.39 18.24 -10.88
CA LEU A 168 0.89 17.51 -12.04
C LEU A 168 0.15 17.88 -13.33
N LEU A 169 -1.17 17.97 -13.29
CA LEU A 169 -2.02 18.23 -14.45
C LEU A 169 -1.96 19.69 -14.94
N GLN A 170 -1.49 20.61 -14.10
CA GLN A 170 -1.27 22.01 -14.46
C GLN A 170 0.10 22.28 -15.10
N GLN A 171 0.97 21.26 -15.20
CA GLN A 171 2.26 21.38 -15.89
C GLN A 171 2.08 21.59 -17.41
N SER A 172 3.12 22.13 -18.04
CA SER A 172 3.20 22.26 -19.50
C SER A 172 4.50 21.63 -20.03
N PRO A 173 4.43 20.52 -20.78
CA PRO A 173 3.23 19.72 -21.07
C PRO A 173 2.74 18.92 -19.84
N PRO A 174 1.42 18.67 -19.70
CA PRO A 174 0.88 17.81 -18.65
C PRO A 174 1.27 16.34 -18.90
N PRO A 175 1.22 15.47 -17.88
CA PRO A 175 1.40 14.03 -18.07
C PRO A 175 0.30 13.45 -18.96
N ASP A 176 0.64 12.41 -19.73
CA ASP A 176 -0.32 11.66 -20.57
C ASP A 176 -0.91 10.44 -19.88
N ALA A 177 -0.34 10.02 -18.74
CA ALA A 177 -0.93 9.04 -17.84
C ALA A 177 -0.55 9.28 -16.38
N ILE A 178 -1.34 8.74 -15.45
CA ILE A 178 -1.07 8.76 -14.01
C ILE A 178 -1.11 7.34 -13.45
N PHE A 179 -0.07 7.00 -12.68
CA PHE A 179 -0.02 5.86 -11.77
C PHE A 179 -0.19 6.34 -10.33
N THR A 180 -1.18 5.79 -9.62
CA THR A 180 -1.42 6.10 -8.20
C THR A 180 -1.01 4.95 -7.30
N GLY A 181 -0.36 5.28 -6.19
CA GLY A 181 0.31 4.32 -5.33
C GLY A 181 -0.56 3.63 -4.29
N ASN A 182 -1.80 4.02 -4.07
CA ASN A 182 -2.78 3.35 -3.19
C ASN A 182 -4.19 3.89 -3.45
N ASN A 183 -5.20 3.27 -2.84
CA ASN A 183 -6.61 3.62 -3.05
C ASN A 183 -7.01 5.04 -2.58
N LEU A 184 -6.48 5.56 -1.47
CA LEU A 184 -6.82 6.91 -1.00
C LEU A 184 -6.26 8.00 -1.91
N LEU A 185 -5.02 7.81 -2.39
CA LEU A 185 -4.42 8.66 -3.42
C LEU A 185 -5.16 8.55 -4.75
N THR A 186 -5.63 7.35 -5.10
CA THR A 186 -6.48 7.10 -6.28
C THR A 186 -7.74 7.94 -6.25
N ILE A 187 -8.48 7.96 -5.13
CA ILE A 187 -9.70 8.78 -4.99
C ILE A 187 -9.38 10.26 -5.22
N GLY A 188 -8.29 10.76 -4.62
CA GLY A 188 -7.88 12.15 -4.79
C GLY A 188 -7.53 12.48 -6.23
N ALA A 189 -6.79 11.61 -6.90
CA ALA A 189 -6.40 11.79 -8.30
C ALA A 189 -7.61 11.81 -9.24
N LEU A 190 -8.55 10.89 -9.07
CA LEU A 190 -9.78 10.84 -9.87
C LEU A 190 -10.64 12.09 -9.66
N HIS A 191 -10.68 12.61 -8.43
CA HIS A 191 -11.37 13.87 -8.13
C HIS A 191 -10.73 15.06 -8.88
N ALA A 192 -9.40 15.17 -8.87
CA ALA A 192 -8.70 16.24 -9.59
C ALA A 192 -8.87 16.14 -11.13
N ILE A 193 -8.82 14.92 -11.68
CA ILE A 193 -9.08 14.66 -13.11
C ILE A 193 -10.50 15.11 -13.48
N HIS A 194 -11.48 14.74 -12.65
CA HIS A 194 -12.88 15.11 -12.84
C HIS A 194 -13.09 16.64 -12.81
N ASP A 195 -12.51 17.34 -11.83
CA ASP A 195 -12.67 18.80 -11.69
C ASP A 195 -12.03 19.58 -12.85
N LEU A 196 -11.00 19.02 -13.48
CA LEU A 196 -10.40 19.57 -14.70
C LEU A 196 -11.16 19.19 -15.98
N GLY A 197 -12.22 18.38 -15.88
CA GLY A 197 -13.02 17.94 -17.01
C GLY A 197 -12.28 16.99 -17.97
N LEU A 198 -11.20 16.35 -17.51
CA LEU A 198 -10.42 15.41 -18.31
C LEU A 198 -11.09 14.03 -18.32
N ARG A 199 -11.07 13.37 -19.48
CA ARG A 199 -11.63 12.03 -19.68
C ARG A 199 -10.54 10.98 -19.60
N ILE A 200 -10.88 9.86 -18.99
CA ILE A 200 -10.07 8.66 -18.95
C ILE A 200 -10.72 7.65 -19.91
N PRO A 201 -9.99 6.97 -20.80
CA PRO A 201 -8.55 7.12 -21.11
C PRO A 201 -8.25 8.18 -22.19
N GLU A 202 -9.25 8.90 -22.72
CA GLU A 202 -9.12 9.72 -23.94
C GLU A 202 -8.12 10.86 -23.79
N ASP A 203 -8.19 11.59 -22.67
CA ASP A 203 -7.33 12.73 -22.40
C ASP A 203 -6.14 12.32 -21.50
N ILE A 204 -6.34 11.33 -20.62
CA ILE A 204 -5.29 10.81 -19.73
C ILE A 204 -5.45 9.33 -19.40
N GLY A 205 -4.37 8.56 -19.51
CA GLY A 205 -4.31 7.17 -19.05
C GLY A 205 -4.26 7.06 -17.53
N PHE A 206 -4.83 5.99 -16.97
CA PHE A 206 -4.89 5.83 -15.52
C PHE A 206 -4.68 4.40 -15.08
N ALA A 207 -3.80 4.21 -14.09
CA ALA A 207 -3.62 2.97 -13.36
C ALA A 207 -3.46 3.22 -11.86
N ALA A 208 -3.90 2.26 -11.04
CA ALA A 208 -3.88 2.41 -9.59
C ALA A 208 -3.35 1.17 -8.87
N PHE A 209 -2.82 1.39 -7.68
CA PHE A 209 -2.61 0.35 -6.68
C PHE A 209 -3.80 0.31 -5.72
N ASP A 210 -4.17 -0.89 -5.27
CA ASP A 210 -5.29 -1.21 -4.39
C ASP A 210 -6.67 -1.10 -5.06
N GLU A 211 -7.21 -2.26 -5.44
CA GLU A 211 -8.58 -2.35 -5.95
C GLU A 211 -9.62 -2.05 -4.86
N MET A 212 -10.60 -1.22 -5.20
CA MET A 212 -11.85 -1.10 -4.45
C MET A 212 -13.02 -1.63 -5.29
N ASP A 213 -14.07 -2.12 -4.63
CA ASP A 213 -15.19 -2.81 -5.28
C ASP A 213 -15.91 -1.98 -6.34
N TRP A 214 -15.91 -0.65 -6.24
CA TRP A 214 -16.54 0.20 -7.25
C TRP A 214 -15.69 0.38 -8.52
N MET A 215 -14.38 0.09 -8.48
CA MET A 215 -13.44 0.42 -9.56
C MET A 215 -13.68 -0.37 -10.85
N PHE A 216 -14.35 -1.52 -10.78
CA PHE A 216 -14.75 -2.29 -11.96
C PHE A 216 -16.15 -1.91 -12.48
N LEU A 217 -16.91 -1.10 -11.74
CA LEU A 217 -18.28 -0.68 -12.07
C LEU A 217 -18.32 0.67 -12.78
N VAL A 218 -17.31 1.51 -12.56
CA VAL A 218 -17.17 2.80 -13.26
C VAL A 218 -16.84 2.59 -14.74
N LYS A 219 -17.18 3.57 -15.58
CA LYS A 219 -16.91 3.56 -17.02
C LYS A 219 -16.01 4.75 -17.39
N PRO A 220 -14.78 4.53 -17.88
CA PRO A 220 -14.12 3.23 -18.05
C PRO A 220 -13.83 2.54 -16.71
N ALA A 221 -13.74 1.21 -16.71
CA ALA A 221 -13.30 0.50 -15.52
C ALA A 221 -11.78 0.70 -15.33
N LEU A 222 -11.34 0.77 -14.07
CA LEU A 222 -9.97 1.15 -13.74
C LEU A 222 -9.00 -0.04 -13.77
N THR A 223 -7.87 0.14 -14.43
CA THR A 223 -6.72 -0.76 -14.36
C THR A 223 -6.09 -0.67 -12.98
N VAL A 224 -5.98 -1.80 -12.30
CA VAL A 224 -5.56 -1.83 -10.88
C VAL A 224 -4.60 -2.98 -10.57
N VAL A 225 -3.75 -2.77 -9.58
CA VAL A 225 -3.06 -3.82 -8.84
C VAL A 225 -3.91 -4.23 -7.63
N LYS A 226 -4.39 -5.47 -7.61
CA LYS A 226 -5.15 -6.06 -6.50
C LYS A 226 -4.23 -6.84 -5.58
N GLN A 227 -4.06 -6.37 -4.36
CA GLN A 227 -3.37 -7.10 -3.29
C GLN A 227 -4.25 -8.24 -2.73
N PRO A 228 -3.66 -9.39 -2.34
CA PRO A 228 -4.39 -10.50 -1.72
C PRO A 228 -4.64 -10.23 -0.23
N THR A 229 -5.38 -9.17 0.10
CA THR A 229 -5.57 -8.65 1.47
C THR A 229 -6.08 -9.68 2.47
N TYR A 230 -7.01 -10.55 2.06
CA TYR A 230 -7.51 -11.62 2.92
C TYR A 230 -6.41 -12.63 3.27
N GLU A 231 -5.64 -13.07 2.26
CA GLU A 231 -4.49 -13.97 2.47
C GLU A 231 -3.43 -13.30 3.35
N MET A 232 -3.16 -12.00 3.16
CA MET A 232 -2.24 -11.25 4.02
C MET A 232 -2.64 -11.35 5.50
N GLY A 233 -3.92 -11.11 5.81
CA GLY A 233 -4.42 -11.20 7.18
C GLY A 233 -4.36 -12.62 7.74
N GLN A 234 -4.74 -13.62 6.92
CA GLN A 234 -4.65 -15.03 7.31
C GLN A 234 -3.20 -15.42 7.65
N ARG A 235 -2.24 -15.12 6.77
CA ARG A 235 -0.83 -15.43 6.96
C ARG A 235 -0.24 -14.70 8.18
N ALA A 236 -0.67 -13.47 8.44
CA ALA A 236 -0.20 -12.72 9.60
C ALA A 236 -0.69 -13.32 10.92
N ALA A 237 -1.96 -13.73 10.98
CA ALA A 237 -2.51 -14.41 12.15
C ALA A 237 -1.86 -15.78 12.39
N GLU A 238 -1.70 -16.59 11.33
CA GLU A 238 -1.00 -17.88 11.40
C GLU A 238 0.45 -17.73 11.89
N LEU A 239 1.19 -16.76 11.35
CA LEU A 239 2.56 -16.48 11.80
C LEU A 239 2.62 -16.01 13.25
N LEU A 240 1.68 -15.17 13.68
CA LEU A 240 1.61 -14.72 15.07
C LEU A 240 1.39 -15.89 16.02
N LEU A 241 0.45 -16.77 15.72
CA LEU A 241 0.16 -17.95 16.54
C LEU A 241 1.36 -18.88 16.63
N GLN A 242 2.06 -19.11 15.52
CA GLN A 242 3.30 -19.88 15.51
C GLN A 242 4.42 -19.21 16.34
N ARG A 243 4.53 -17.87 16.30
CA ARG A 243 5.48 -17.10 17.12
C ARG A 243 5.15 -17.15 18.61
N ILE A 244 3.87 -17.14 18.96
CA ILE A 244 3.40 -17.32 20.34
C ILE A 244 3.77 -18.72 20.85
N ALA A 245 3.56 -19.76 20.02
CA ALA A 245 3.87 -21.14 20.38
C ALA A 245 5.37 -21.43 20.47
N ASP A 246 6.18 -20.82 19.60
CA ASP A 246 7.64 -20.93 19.59
C ASP A 246 8.29 -19.54 19.44
N PRO A 247 8.56 -18.85 20.56
CA PRO A 247 9.21 -17.53 20.54
C PRO A 247 10.62 -17.55 19.94
N ALA A 248 11.32 -18.69 19.95
CA ALA A 248 12.71 -18.82 19.53
C ALA A 248 12.86 -19.10 18.02
N ARG A 249 11.77 -19.36 17.30
CA ARG A 249 11.81 -19.64 15.87
C ARG A 249 12.49 -18.52 15.06
N PRO A 250 13.15 -18.81 13.94
CA PRO A 250 13.68 -17.76 13.07
C PRO A 250 12.59 -16.81 12.57
N ALA A 251 12.92 -15.53 12.40
CA ALA A 251 12.02 -14.56 11.77
C ALA A 251 11.75 -14.95 10.30
N GLN A 252 10.51 -14.79 9.85
CA GLN A 252 10.06 -15.13 8.50
C GLN A 252 9.44 -13.92 7.79
N VAL A 253 9.81 -13.75 6.53
CA VAL A 253 9.20 -12.73 5.65
C VAL A 253 8.39 -13.45 4.58
N VAL A 254 7.07 -13.39 4.68
CA VAL A 254 6.15 -13.90 3.66
C VAL A 254 5.85 -12.78 2.68
N THR A 255 6.23 -12.99 1.41
CA THR A 255 5.94 -12.05 0.32
C THR A 255 4.85 -12.64 -0.57
N LEU A 256 3.67 -12.01 -0.58
CA LEU A 256 2.53 -12.41 -1.39
C LEU A 256 2.51 -11.71 -2.75
N GLN A 257 1.91 -12.38 -3.72
CA GLN A 257 1.91 -11.94 -5.11
C GLN A 257 0.59 -11.24 -5.45
N PRO A 258 0.58 -9.92 -5.67
CA PRO A 258 -0.61 -9.22 -6.13
C PRO A 258 -0.95 -9.60 -7.58
N THR A 259 -2.21 -9.37 -7.96
CA THR A 259 -2.70 -9.62 -9.32
C THR A 259 -3.01 -8.30 -10.02
N ILE A 260 -2.71 -8.22 -11.31
CA ILE A 260 -2.99 -7.02 -12.11
C ILE A 260 -4.28 -7.24 -12.88
N LYS A 261 -5.20 -6.29 -12.77
CA LYS A 261 -6.48 -6.29 -13.48
C LYS A 261 -6.41 -5.19 -14.53
N LEU A 262 -6.04 -5.58 -15.75
CA LEU A 262 -5.99 -4.66 -16.90
C LEU A 262 -7.40 -4.37 -17.40
N ARG A 263 -7.76 -3.10 -17.51
CA ARG A 263 -9.08 -2.59 -17.90
C ARG A 263 -8.96 -1.44 -18.90
N GLU A 264 -10.04 -0.72 -19.15
CA GLU A 264 -10.15 0.30 -20.18
C GLU A 264 -9.41 1.59 -19.82
N SER A 265 -9.24 1.93 -18.54
CA SER A 265 -8.62 3.21 -18.13
C SER A 265 -7.16 3.39 -18.56
N SER A 266 -6.48 2.31 -18.92
CA SER A 266 -5.07 2.32 -19.37
C SER A 266 -4.91 1.96 -20.84
N ARG A 267 -6.01 1.88 -21.60
CA ARG A 267 -5.99 1.55 -23.04
C ARG A 267 -6.14 2.82 -23.85
N ARG A 268 -5.04 3.25 -24.47
CA ARG A 268 -5.08 4.38 -25.40
C ARG A 268 -5.99 4.05 -26.59
N LEU A 269 -6.98 4.88 -26.83
CA LEU A 269 -7.80 4.79 -28.04
C LEU A 269 -6.98 5.38 -29.18
N ILE A 270 -6.54 4.51 -30.12
CA ILE A 270 -5.83 4.89 -31.35
C ILE A 270 -6.85 5.27 -32.41
#